data_AF-A0A2Z6CUH5-F1
#
_entry.id   AF-A0A2Z6CUH5-F1
#
_cell.length_a   1.000
_cell.length_b   1.000
_cell.length_c   1.000
_cell.angle_alpha   90.00
_cell.angle_beta   90.00
_cell.angle_gamma   90.00
#
_symmetry.space_group_name_H-M   'P 1'
#
loop_
_entity.id
_entity.type
_entity.pdbx_description
1 polymer ?
#
loop_
_entity_poly.entity_id
_entity_poly.type
_entity_poly.pdbx_seq_one_letter_code
_entity_poly.pdbx_strand_id
1 'polypeptide(L)'
;MLNYRERIITIWTAFLLGLLFHTQLGLMPLFHGLSVAESQHASQMSDISVILWLMLGFFTLPILAIIATSFTESKRYRVLHFALTVFYSVMNLLHLVADLFVQPILWYQITLMVILLLIGLLLNLVSFEWMKIQPKSNKPQPRLISPHS
;
A
#
# COMPACT_ATOMS: atom_id res chain seq x y z
N MET A 1 -15.95 7.44 17.85
CA MET A 1 -14.48 7.63 17.87
C MET A 1 -13.93 7.18 16.53
N LEU A 2 -13.14 7.99 15.82
CA LEU A 2 -12.57 7.59 14.53
C LEU A 2 -11.39 6.65 14.78
N ASN A 3 -11.53 5.36 14.46
CA ASN A 3 -10.44 4.40 14.56
C ASN A 3 -9.60 4.39 13.27
N TYR A 4 -8.69 5.35 13.17
CA TYR A 4 -7.82 5.50 11.99
C TYR A 4 -6.93 4.27 11.75
N ARG A 5 -6.44 3.62 12.80
CA ARG A 5 -5.62 2.40 12.68
C ARG A 5 -6.39 1.29 11.98
N GLU A 6 -7.59 0.98 12.44
CA GLU A 6 -8.44 -0.03 11.80
C GLU A 6 -8.70 0.29 10.34
N ARG A 7 -9.07 1.55 10.03
CA ARG A 7 -9.28 1.99 8.63
C ARG A 7 -8.03 1.81 7.78
N ILE A 8 -6.87 2.25 8.25
CA ILE A 8 -5.59 2.13 7.55
C ILE A 8 -5.26 0.65 7.29
N ILE A 9 -5.40 -0.21 8.30
CA ILE A 9 -5.16 -1.65 8.17
C ILE A 9 -6.12 -2.25 7.14
N THR A 10 -7.43 -1.99 7.23
CA THR A 10 -8.42 -2.51 6.29
C THR A 10 -8.13 -2.06 4.85
N ILE A 11 -7.80 -0.79 4.64
CA ILE A 11 -7.51 -0.26 3.30
C ILE A 11 -6.21 -0.85 2.76
N TRP A 12 -5.15 -0.99 3.57
CA TRP A 12 -3.93 -1.68 3.17
C TRP A 12 -4.19 -3.15 2.81
N THR A 13 -5.01 -3.86 3.58
CA THR A 13 -5.40 -5.25 3.27
C THR A 13 -6.16 -5.33 1.95
N ALA A 14 -7.13 -4.43 1.70
CA ALA A 14 -7.84 -4.37 0.43
C ALA A 14 -6.89 -4.08 -0.75
N PHE A 15 -5.95 -3.15 -0.56
CA PHE A 15 -4.92 -2.83 -1.55
C PHE A 15 -4.03 -4.05 -1.85
N LEU A 16 -3.53 -4.74 -0.82
CA LEU A 16 -2.69 -5.94 -0.97
C LEU A 16 -3.43 -7.08 -1.65
N LEU A 17 -4.70 -7.32 -1.29
CA LEU A 17 -5.52 -8.35 -1.94
C LEU A 17 -5.77 -8.01 -3.40
N GLY A 18 -6.06 -6.75 -3.72
CA GLY A 18 -6.21 -6.31 -5.10
C GLY A 18 -4.90 -6.43 -5.90
N LEU A 19 -3.75 -6.13 -5.29
CA LEU A 19 -2.44 -6.31 -5.93
C LEU A 19 -2.11 -7.79 -6.16
N LEU A 20 -2.43 -8.66 -5.20
CA LEU A 20 -2.29 -10.11 -5.38
C LEU A 20 -3.19 -10.60 -6.53
N PHE A 21 -4.43 -10.12 -6.57
CA PHE A 21 -5.37 -10.45 -7.63
C PHE A 21 -4.90 -9.94 -9.00
N HIS A 22 -4.30 -8.74 -9.08
CA HIS A 22 -3.70 -8.19 -10.30
C HIS A 22 -2.64 -9.11 -10.90
N THR A 23 -1.70 -9.57 -10.07
CA THR A 23 -0.70 -10.55 -10.49
C THR A 23 -1.36 -11.86 -10.93
N GLN A 24 -2.32 -12.39 -10.18
CA GLN A 24 -3.01 -13.63 -10.55
C GLN A 24 -3.75 -13.50 -11.90
N LEU A 25 -4.45 -12.38 -12.10
CA LEU A 25 -5.15 -12.07 -13.34
C LEU A 25 -4.19 -11.97 -14.53
N GLY A 26 -2.97 -11.46 -14.30
CA GLY A 26 -1.92 -11.37 -15.33
C GLY A 26 -1.34 -12.72 -15.72
N LEU A 27 -1.33 -13.68 -14.79
CA LEU A 27 -0.81 -15.02 -15.00
C LEU A 27 -1.85 -16.01 -15.54
N MET A 28 -3.15 -15.67 -15.50
CA MET A 28 -4.24 -16.53 -15.99
C MET A 28 -4.05 -17.11 -17.40
N PRO A 29 -3.51 -16.37 -18.39
CA PRO A 29 -3.25 -16.91 -19.72
C PRO A 29 -2.35 -18.16 -19.72
N LEU A 30 -1.37 -18.25 -18.80
CA LEU A 30 -0.47 -19.40 -18.71
C LEU A 30 -1.20 -20.70 -18.42
N PHE A 31 -2.24 -20.64 -17.58
CA PHE A 31 -3.07 -21.81 -17.24
C PHE A 31 -3.97 -22.27 -18.39
N HIS A 32 -4.07 -21.49 -19.47
CA HIS A 32 -4.81 -21.81 -20.68
C HIS A 32 -3.89 -22.13 -21.87
N GLY A 33 -2.58 -22.30 -21.64
CA GLY A 33 -1.60 -22.57 -22.69
C GLY A 33 -1.26 -21.34 -23.56
N LEU A 34 -1.65 -20.14 -23.14
CA LEU A 34 -1.33 -18.89 -23.80
C LEU A 34 -0.07 -18.26 -23.18
N SER A 35 0.76 -17.60 -23.98
CA SER A 35 1.92 -16.84 -23.48
C SER A 35 1.49 -15.54 -22.82
N VAL A 36 2.31 -15.06 -21.88
CA VAL A 36 2.17 -13.71 -21.29
C VAL A 36 3.12 -12.77 -22.02
N ALA A 37 2.74 -11.50 -22.18
CA ALA A 37 3.52 -10.52 -22.95
C ALA A 37 4.99 -10.41 -22.47
N GLU A 38 5.25 -10.55 -21.17
CA GLU A 38 6.60 -10.47 -20.61
C GLU A 38 7.42 -11.77 -20.70
N SER A 39 6.80 -12.91 -21.03
CA SER A 39 7.51 -14.19 -21.05
C SER A 39 8.46 -14.35 -22.24
N GLN A 40 8.48 -13.40 -23.18
CA GLN A 40 9.23 -13.52 -24.44
C GLN A 40 10.64 -12.91 -24.40
N HIS A 41 11.09 -12.33 -23.28
CA HIS A 41 12.36 -11.60 -23.21
C HIS A 41 13.38 -12.14 -22.21
N ALA A 42 12.98 -13.03 -21.29
CA ALA A 42 13.87 -13.63 -20.32
C ALA A 42 14.27 -15.04 -20.74
N SER A 43 15.57 -15.31 -20.77
CA SER A 43 16.13 -16.63 -21.10
C SER A 43 16.75 -17.32 -19.88
N GLN A 44 17.12 -16.54 -18.86
CA GLN A 44 17.76 -17.01 -17.64
C GLN A 44 17.12 -16.37 -16.40
N MET A 45 17.26 -17.04 -15.26
CA MET A 45 16.73 -16.54 -13.97
C MET A 45 17.35 -15.20 -13.55
N SER A 46 18.59 -14.92 -13.98
CA SER A 46 19.26 -13.63 -13.77
C SER A 46 18.51 -12.48 -14.42
N ASP A 47 17.88 -12.71 -15.57
CA ASP A 47 17.21 -11.69 -16.38
C ASP A 47 16.00 -11.09 -15.64
N ILE A 48 15.36 -11.89 -14.78
CA ILE A 48 14.20 -11.48 -13.98
C ILE A 48 14.51 -11.26 -12.49
N SER A 49 15.74 -11.52 -12.05
CA SER A 49 16.12 -11.48 -10.63
C SER A 49 15.80 -10.15 -9.94
N VAL A 50 16.05 -9.03 -10.62
CA VAL A 50 15.73 -7.67 -10.14
C VAL A 50 14.23 -7.51 -9.94
N ILE A 51 13.42 -7.96 -10.89
CA ILE A 51 11.96 -7.89 -10.83
C ILE A 51 11.43 -8.69 -9.64
N LEU A 52 11.98 -9.87 -9.38
CA LEU A 52 11.59 -10.71 -8.25
C LEU A 52 11.89 -10.04 -6.89
N TRP A 53 13.06 -9.43 -6.74
CA TRP A 53 13.40 -8.67 -5.53
C TRP A 53 12.53 -7.43 -5.34
N LEU A 54 12.24 -6.71 -6.43
CA LEU A 54 11.31 -5.58 -6.40
C LEU A 54 9.92 -6.03 -5.98
N MET A 55 9.40 -7.11 -6.56
CA MET A 55 8.11 -7.68 -6.18
C MET A 55 8.08 -8.09 -4.70
N LEU A 56 9.12 -8.77 -4.21
CA LEU A 56 9.23 -9.14 -2.80
C LEU A 56 9.18 -7.91 -1.89
N GLY A 57 9.98 -6.89 -2.20
CA GLY A 57 9.97 -5.63 -1.44
C GLY A 57 8.61 -4.95 -1.49
N PHE A 58 8.00 -4.87 -2.67
CA PHE A 58 6.74 -4.19 -2.90
C PHE A 58 5.55 -4.86 -2.19
N PHE A 59 5.57 -6.18 -2.01
CA PHE A 59 4.56 -6.90 -1.19
C PHE A 59 4.88 -6.90 0.30
N THR A 60 6.16 -6.89 0.69
CA THR A 60 6.56 -6.98 2.10
C THR A 60 6.38 -5.65 2.83
N LEU A 61 6.68 -4.51 2.20
CA LEU A 61 6.56 -3.19 2.86
C LEU A 61 5.14 -2.88 3.36
N PRO A 62 4.04 -3.14 2.63
CA PRO A 62 2.68 -2.96 3.11
C PRO A 62 2.33 -3.88 4.28
N ILE A 63 2.81 -5.14 4.24
CA ILE A 63 2.63 -6.08 5.35
C ILE A 63 3.30 -5.54 6.62
N LEU A 64 4.55 -5.07 6.50
CA LEU A 64 5.25 -4.42 7.59
C LEU A 64 4.54 -3.14 8.06
N ALA A 65 3.95 -2.37 7.15
CA ALA A 65 3.17 -1.19 7.50
C ALA A 65 1.91 -1.54 8.30
N ILE A 66 1.18 -2.59 7.93
CA ILE A 66 0.02 -3.12 8.69
C ILE A 66 0.46 -3.53 10.10
N ILE A 67 1.51 -4.36 10.19
CA ILE A 67 2.03 -4.85 11.48
C ILE A 67 2.44 -3.66 12.35
N ALA A 68 3.29 -2.76 11.84
CA ALA A 68 3.74 -1.61 12.60
C ALA A 68 2.56 -0.71 13.02
N THR A 69 1.60 -0.44 12.15
CA THR A 69 0.40 0.37 12.49
C THR A 69 -0.41 -0.25 13.64
N SER A 70 -0.34 -1.57 13.81
CA SER A 70 -1.03 -2.26 14.89
C SER A 70 -0.39 -1.99 16.27
N PHE A 71 0.93 -1.72 16.30
CA PHE A 71 1.70 -1.59 17.54
C PHE A 71 2.25 -0.18 17.83
N THR A 72 2.29 0.72 16.84
CA THR A 72 2.90 2.05 17.02
C THR A 72 1.96 3.21 16.71
N GLU A 73 1.98 4.19 17.61
CA GLU A 73 1.19 5.43 17.52
C GLU A 73 2.09 6.68 17.43
N SER A 74 3.41 6.51 17.33
CA SER A 74 4.36 7.62 17.39
C SER A 74 4.21 8.58 16.20
N LYS A 75 4.34 9.89 16.43
CA LYS A 75 4.20 10.91 15.37
C LYS A 75 5.19 10.70 14.21
N ARG A 76 6.43 10.32 14.52
CA ARG A 76 7.47 10.02 13.50
C ARG A 76 7.03 8.87 12.59
N TYR A 77 6.47 7.81 13.17
CA TYR A 77 5.94 6.69 12.40
C TYR A 77 4.81 7.12 11.47
N ARG A 78 3.85 7.94 11.94
CA ARG A 78 2.74 8.40 11.09
C ARG A 78 3.22 9.16 9.86
N VAL A 79 4.27 9.98 10.01
CA VAL A 79 4.88 10.71 8.89
C VAL A 79 5.53 9.74 7.90
N LEU A 80 6.32 8.79 8.39
CA LEU A 80 6.96 7.76 7.54
C LEU A 80 5.92 6.89 6.82
N HIS A 81 4.88 6.49 7.54
CA HIS A 81 3.75 5.72 6.99
C HIS A 81 3.05 6.53 5.89
N PHE A 82 2.75 7.80 6.11
CA PHE A 82 2.14 8.63 5.08
C PHE A 82 3.05 8.75 3.83
N ALA A 83 4.35 8.98 4.02
CA ALA A 83 5.31 9.01 2.90
C ALA A 83 5.31 7.67 2.11
N LEU A 84 5.24 6.54 2.81
CA LEU A 84 5.10 5.22 2.20
C LEU A 84 3.82 5.13 1.35
N THR A 85 2.67 5.56 1.87
CA THR A 85 1.40 5.50 1.12
C THR A 85 1.45 6.35 -0.18
N VAL A 86 2.08 7.53 -0.11
CA VAL A 86 2.29 8.39 -1.28
C VAL A 86 3.21 7.72 -2.29
N PHE A 87 4.32 7.13 -1.84
CA PHE A 87 5.22 6.36 -2.70
C PHE A 87 4.47 5.26 -3.46
N TYR A 88 3.64 4.46 -2.77
CA TYR A 88 2.83 3.43 -3.42
C TYR A 88 1.86 3.99 -4.45
N SER A 89 1.21 5.12 -4.15
CA SER A 89 0.28 5.75 -5.11
C SER A 89 1.00 6.23 -6.37
N VAL A 90 2.19 6.81 -6.23
CA VAL A 90 3.01 7.24 -7.37
C VAL A 90 3.46 6.03 -8.19
N MET A 91 3.97 4.98 -7.54
CA MET A 91 4.36 3.75 -8.25
C MET A 91 3.18 3.11 -8.97
N ASN A 92 2.00 3.09 -8.34
CA ASN A 92 0.79 2.52 -8.94
C ASN A 92 0.32 3.33 -10.17
N LEU A 93 0.45 4.65 -10.13
CA LEU A 93 0.18 5.51 -11.28
C LEU A 93 1.20 5.27 -12.41
N LEU A 94 2.49 5.18 -12.09
CA LEU A 94 3.53 4.88 -13.08
C LEU A 94 3.30 3.51 -13.73
N HIS A 95 2.93 2.50 -12.93
CA HIS A 95 2.57 1.16 -13.42
C HIS A 95 1.36 1.21 -14.36
N LEU A 96 0.28 1.87 -13.95
CA LEU A 96 -0.91 2.06 -14.79
C LEU A 96 -0.56 2.73 -16.13
N VAL A 97 0.28 3.76 -16.10
CA VAL A 97 0.74 4.44 -17.33
C VAL A 97 1.58 3.48 -18.19
N ALA A 98 2.47 2.69 -17.58
CA ALA A 98 3.28 1.70 -18.31
C ALA A 98 2.41 0.63 -18.98
N ASP A 99 1.36 0.13 -18.31
CA ASP A 99 0.44 -0.88 -18.87
C ASP A 99 -0.28 -0.39 -20.14
N LEU A 100 -0.52 0.93 -20.28
CA LEU A 100 -1.12 1.50 -21.49
C LEU A 100 -0.19 1.43 -22.73
N PHE A 101 1.11 1.23 -22.51
CA PHE A 101 2.08 1.05 -23.60
C PHE A 101 2.31 -0.43 -23.96
N VAL A 102 1.81 -1.37 -23.16
CA VAL A 102 1.90 -2.81 -23.44
C VAL A 102 0.83 -3.20 -24.46
N GLN A 103 1.24 -3.91 -25.52
CA GLN A 103 0.34 -4.37 -26.58
C GLN A 103 0.18 -5.91 -26.53
N PRO A 104 -1.06 -6.44 -26.65
CA PRO A 104 -2.32 -5.70 -26.70
C PRO A 104 -2.70 -5.11 -25.33
N ILE A 105 -3.46 -4.02 -25.33
CA ILE A 105 -3.96 -3.39 -24.09
C ILE A 105 -5.00 -4.32 -23.43
N LEU A 106 -4.69 -4.77 -22.21
CA LEU A 106 -5.58 -5.62 -21.42
C LEU A 106 -6.47 -4.75 -20.52
N TRP A 107 -7.65 -4.36 -21.01
CA TRP A 107 -8.55 -3.43 -20.30
C TRP A 107 -8.97 -3.88 -18.89
N TYR A 108 -9.07 -5.19 -18.64
CA TYR A 108 -9.37 -5.70 -17.31
C TYR A 108 -8.23 -5.44 -16.32
N GLN A 109 -6.98 -5.48 -16.76
CA GLN A 109 -5.81 -5.09 -15.95
C GLN A 109 -5.84 -3.59 -15.67
N ILE A 110 -6.03 -2.78 -16.71
CA ILE A 110 -6.13 -1.31 -16.59
C ILE A 110 -7.22 -0.91 -15.60
N THR A 111 -8.40 -1.53 -15.71
CA THR A 111 -9.53 -1.26 -14.82
C THR A 111 -9.18 -1.56 -13.36
N LEU A 112 -8.56 -2.73 -13.11
CA LEU A 112 -8.13 -3.11 -11.76
C LEU A 112 -7.06 -2.16 -11.22
N MET A 113 -6.10 -1.75 -12.05
CA MET A 113 -5.06 -0.80 -11.69
C MET A 113 -5.61 0.57 -11.32
N VAL A 114 -6.63 1.06 -12.03
CA VAL A 114 -7.36 2.29 -11.67
C VAL A 114 -8.03 2.15 -10.30
N ILE A 115 -8.70 1.02 -10.03
CA ILE A 115 -9.33 0.75 -8.73
C ILE A 115 -8.27 0.75 -7.62
N LEU A 116 -7.14 0.07 -7.83
CA LEU A 116 -6.02 0.05 -6.89
C LEU A 116 -5.45 1.45 -6.65
N LEU A 117 -5.37 2.30 -7.68
CA LEU A 117 -4.92 3.68 -7.54
C LEU A 117 -5.89 4.48 -6.65
N LEU A 118 -7.20 4.32 -6.85
CA LEU A 118 -8.21 4.97 -6.02
C LEU A 118 -8.13 4.50 -4.55
N ILE A 119 -7.92 3.20 -4.31
CA ILE A 119 -7.70 2.66 -2.96
C ILE A 119 -6.43 3.27 -2.34
N GLY A 120 -5.34 3.39 -3.10
CA GLY A 120 -4.09 4.03 -2.66
C GLY A 120 -4.28 5.51 -2.32
N LEU A 121 -5.05 6.25 -3.12
CA LEU A 121 -5.39 7.65 -2.84
C LEU A 121 -6.25 7.77 -1.58
N LEU A 122 -7.23 6.89 -1.37
CA LEU A 122 -8.01 6.84 -0.14
C LEU A 122 -7.11 6.56 1.08
N LEU A 123 -6.15 5.65 0.94
CA LEU A 123 -5.17 5.36 1.98
C LEU A 123 -4.31 6.58 2.32
N ASN A 124 -3.89 7.36 1.32
CA ASN A 124 -3.16 8.61 1.53
C ASN A 124 -4.00 9.60 2.34
N LEU A 125 -5.27 9.78 1.98
CA LEU A 125 -6.17 10.70 2.67
C LEU A 125 -6.31 10.33 4.15
N VAL A 126 -6.63 9.06 4.43
CA VAL A 126 -6.78 8.58 5.83
C VAL A 126 -5.46 8.67 6.59
N SER A 127 -4.34 8.35 5.95
CA SER A 127 -3.00 8.45 6.57
C SER A 127 -2.59 9.89 6.85
N PHE A 128 -2.95 10.82 5.97
CA PHE A 128 -2.69 12.25 6.14
C PHE A 128 -3.49 12.82 7.32
N GLU A 129 -4.78 12.48 7.41
CA GLU A 129 -5.62 12.84 8.55
C GLU A 129 -5.05 12.27 9.85
N TRP A 130 -4.63 11.00 9.85
CA TRP A 130 -4.04 10.35 11.02
C TRP A 130 -2.73 11.00 11.48
N MET A 131 -1.88 11.42 10.54
CA MET A 131 -0.62 12.11 10.81
C MET A 131 -0.82 13.50 11.46
N LYS A 132 -1.92 14.19 11.11
CA LYS A 132 -2.22 15.53 11.66
C LYS A 132 -2.73 15.52 13.09
N ILE A 133 -3.19 14.38 13.59
CA ILE A 133 -3.68 14.26 14.97
C ILE A 133 -2.53 14.56 15.93
N GLN A 134 -2.69 15.59 16.75
CA GLN A 134 -1.71 15.86 17.80
C GLN A 134 -1.74 14.73 18.83
N PRO A 135 -0.58 14.16 19.22
CA PRO A 135 -0.54 13.21 20.32
C PRO A 135 -1.10 13.91 21.56
N LYS A 136 -2.06 13.27 22.25
CA LYS A 136 -2.61 13.79 23.51
C LYS A 136 -1.45 14.16 24.42
N SER A 137 -1.29 15.44 24.70
CA SER A 137 -0.37 15.90 25.73
C SER A 137 -0.86 15.31 27.04
N ASN A 138 -0.11 14.38 27.63
CA ASN A 138 -0.24 14.04 29.04
C ASN A 138 0.20 15.28 29.84
N LYS A 139 -0.64 16.31 29.87
CA LYS A 139 -0.51 17.33 30.92
C LYS A 139 -0.86 16.60 32.22
N PRO A 140 0.04 16.55 33.21
CA PRO A 140 -0.33 16.04 34.53
C PRO A 140 -1.54 16.86 34.99
N GLN A 141 -2.63 16.18 35.36
CA GLN A 141 -3.76 16.83 35.99
C GLN A 141 -3.21 17.65 37.17
N PRO A 142 -3.60 18.92 37.34
CA PRO A 142 -3.26 19.66 38.54
C PRO A 142 -3.78 18.83 39.71
N ARG A 143 -2.85 18.36 40.54
CA ARG A 143 -3.18 17.70 41.80
C ARG A 143 -4.07 18.69 42.54
N LEU A 144 -5.35 18.38 42.70
CA LEU A 144 -6.27 19.18 43.52
C LEU A 144 -5.67 19.16 44.94
N ILE A 145 -4.97 20.24 45.29
CA ILE A 145 -4.55 20.47 46.66
C ILE A 145 -5.84 20.74 47.41
N SER A 146 -6.31 19.75 48.19
CA SER A 146 -7.43 19.94 49.11
C SER A 146 -7.00 20.98 50.16
N PRO A 147 -7.70 22.12 50.28
CA PRO A 147 -7.38 23.12 51.28
C PRO A 147 -8.13 22.78 52.57
N HIS A 148 -7.78 21.68 53.25
CA HIS A 148 -8.26 21.45 54.61
C HIS A 148 -7.15 20.87 55.48
N SER A 149 -6.64 21.78 56.31
CA SER A 149 -6.06 21.59 57.64
C SER A 149 -6.88 20.66 58.53
#